data_AF-A0AA87XUK0-F1
#
_entry.id   AF-A0AA87XUK0-F1
#
_cell.length_a   1.000
_cell.length_b   1.000
_cell.length_c   1.000
_cell.angle_alpha   90.00
_cell.angle_beta   90.00
_cell.angle_gamma   90.00
#
_symmetry.space_group_name_H-M   'P 1'
#
loop_
_entity.id
_entity.type
_entity.pdbx_description
1 polymer ?
#
loop_
_entity_poly.entity_id
_entity_poly.type
_entity_poly.pdbx_seq_one_letter_code
_entity_poly.pdbx_strand_id
1 'polypeptide(L)'
;MAKRQPTAGLVSTPGSIPEADTSPSLPVPDTDAALAENAVDIATSEQDPATVPGNETTASASPSPAMEVRDNAVAYLLKSVPAPAPAAAPPQQARKRTAPRTVGTRVSGQPAFVLHSYPYKETSLIVELLTRDFGRVALIAKGAKRPHSQLRGVLQTFQPLSTGWTGKNELRTLTDADWVGGLLPLEKTALLCGFYLNELLVKLLARDDAHPALFDHYVSTLNQLAHNEPPPIVLRKFETALLKETGVAADLTRCADTRGKVKAAVQYVVDPERGPRPARDDDTAPRVAGKTLLDMQREEYTDPATQAQSKQLMRFLLAHQLNGAPLNTRQILIDLMQL
;
A
#
# COMPACT_ATOMS: atom_id res chain seq x y z
N MET A 1 -38.47 -60.62 -45.93
CA MET A 1 -39.60 -61.07 -45.10
C MET A 1 -39.08 -61.47 -43.73
N ALA A 2 -39.72 -60.95 -42.68
CA ALA A 2 -39.35 -61.13 -41.28
C ALA A 2 -39.81 -62.49 -40.69
N LYS A 3 -39.11 -63.00 -39.66
CA LYS A 3 -39.72 -63.57 -38.43
C LYS A 3 -38.69 -64.04 -37.37
N ARG A 4 -38.74 -63.35 -36.22
CA ARG A 4 -38.78 -63.80 -34.79
C ARG A 4 -37.73 -64.78 -34.20
N GLN A 5 -36.93 -64.24 -33.25
CA GLN A 5 -36.52 -64.63 -31.86
C GLN A 5 -36.85 -66.06 -31.30
N PRO A 6 -36.20 -66.60 -30.20
CA PRO A 6 -35.67 -65.88 -28.99
C PRO A 6 -34.43 -66.48 -28.20
N THR A 7 -33.98 -65.72 -27.17
CA THR A 7 -33.39 -66.10 -25.83
C THR A 7 -32.06 -66.90 -25.75
N ALA A 8 -31.10 -66.71 -24.83
CA ALA A 8 -31.05 -66.11 -23.50
C ALA A 8 -29.59 -65.76 -23.10
N GLY A 9 -29.39 -64.96 -22.04
CA GLY A 9 -28.10 -64.90 -21.33
C GLY A 9 -27.79 -63.56 -20.65
N LEU A 10 -28.18 -63.42 -19.39
CA LEU A 10 -27.90 -62.29 -18.50
C LEU A 10 -26.38 -62.11 -18.25
N VAL A 11 -25.90 -60.86 -18.31
CA VAL A 11 -24.85 -60.35 -17.39
C VAL A 11 -25.20 -58.91 -17.03
N SER A 12 -25.23 -58.68 -15.73
CA SER A 12 -25.57 -57.45 -15.01
C SER A 12 -24.37 -56.51 -14.85
N THR A 13 -24.56 -55.22 -15.18
CA THR A 13 -23.74 -54.10 -14.70
C THR A 13 -24.67 -52.96 -14.23
N PRO A 14 -24.39 -52.33 -13.08
CA PRO A 14 -25.24 -51.28 -12.53
C PRO A 14 -24.77 -49.86 -12.91
N GLY A 15 -25.75 -48.97 -13.08
CA GLY A 15 -25.76 -47.63 -12.49
C GLY A 15 -24.87 -46.54 -13.11
N SER A 16 -25.42 -45.82 -14.08
CA SER A 16 -24.97 -44.47 -14.43
C SER A 16 -25.47 -43.46 -13.39
N ILE A 17 -24.56 -42.68 -12.80
CA ILE A 17 -24.83 -41.49 -11.98
C ILE A 17 -24.48 -40.27 -12.84
N PRO A 18 -25.29 -39.19 -12.85
CA PRO A 18 -25.04 -38.02 -13.69
C PRO A 18 -23.87 -37.16 -13.15
N GLU A 19 -23.15 -36.55 -14.08
CA GLU A 19 -22.03 -35.63 -13.85
C GLU A 19 -22.46 -34.44 -12.97
N ALA A 20 -21.71 -34.21 -11.90
CA ALA A 20 -21.84 -33.04 -11.05
C ALA A 20 -21.09 -31.86 -11.68
N ASP A 21 -21.86 -30.81 -11.95
CA ASP A 21 -21.45 -29.47 -12.30
C ASP A 21 -20.41 -28.92 -11.29
N THR A 22 -19.19 -28.69 -11.76
CA THR A 22 -18.09 -28.10 -10.96
C THR A 22 -17.97 -26.63 -11.32
N SER A 23 -18.88 -25.82 -10.77
CA SER A 23 -18.68 -24.38 -10.67
C SER A 23 -17.65 -24.06 -9.57
N PRO A 24 -16.68 -23.16 -9.79
CA PRO A 24 -15.72 -22.78 -8.77
C PRO A 24 -16.41 -21.98 -7.66
N SER A 25 -16.33 -22.49 -6.42
CA SER A 25 -16.81 -21.81 -5.22
C SER A 25 -16.00 -20.53 -4.99
N LEU A 26 -16.66 -19.38 -5.06
CA LEU A 26 -16.12 -18.09 -4.64
C LEU A 26 -15.79 -18.14 -3.13
N PRO A 27 -14.69 -17.49 -2.70
CA PRO A 27 -14.32 -17.45 -1.29
C PRO A 27 -15.41 -16.73 -0.47
N VAL A 28 -15.86 -17.39 0.60
CA VAL A 28 -16.72 -16.79 1.62
C VAL A 28 -15.97 -15.62 2.26
N PRO A 29 -16.58 -14.45 2.45
CA PRO A 29 -15.91 -13.33 3.10
C PRO A 29 -15.59 -13.70 4.57
N ASP A 30 -14.30 -13.72 4.90
CA ASP A 30 -13.81 -13.95 6.26
C ASP A 30 -14.35 -12.88 7.22
N THR A 31 -15.20 -13.31 8.16
CA THR A 31 -15.83 -12.45 9.19
C THR A 31 -14.81 -11.79 10.12
N ASP A 32 -13.63 -12.39 10.26
CA ASP A 32 -12.52 -11.91 11.10
C ASP A 32 -11.85 -10.64 10.53
N ALA A 33 -12.12 -10.34 9.26
CA ALA A 33 -11.61 -9.15 8.61
C ALA A 33 -12.21 -7.83 9.14
N ALA A 34 -13.43 -7.89 9.65
CA ALA A 34 -14.15 -6.71 10.11
C ALA A 34 -13.66 -6.20 11.48
N LEU A 35 -13.07 -7.07 12.30
CA LEU A 35 -12.72 -6.77 13.70
C LEU A 35 -11.45 -5.91 13.84
N ALA A 36 -10.43 -6.13 13.02
CA ALA A 36 -9.12 -5.47 13.16
C ALA A 36 -9.06 -4.00 12.67
N GLU A 37 -9.94 -3.59 11.76
CA GLU A 37 -10.07 -2.18 11.39
C GLU A 37 -11.16 -1.49 12.22
N ASN A 38 -12.09 -2.23 12.83
CA ASN A 38 -12.91 -1.70 13.92
C ASN A 38 -12.04 -1.44 15.16
N ALA A 39 -10.93 -2.16 15.34
CA ALA A 39 -9.93 -1.93 16.38
C ALA A 39 -9.33 -0.52 16.35
N VAL A 40 -8.89 -0.12 15.15
CA VAL A 40 -8.31 1.20 14.89
C VAL A 40 -9.38 2.26 15.16
N ASP A 41 -10.63 2.02 14.76
CA ASP A 41 -11.74 2.96 14.98
C ASP A 41 -12.15 3.10 16.45
N ILE A 42 -12.23 2.00 17.22
CA ILE A 42 -12.54 1.99 18.66
C ILE A 42 -11.44 2.70 19.46
N ALA A 43 -10.16 2.53 19.07
CA ALA A 43 -9.05 3.22 19.71
C ALA A 43 -8.98 4.73 19.38
N THR A 44 -9.62 5.18 18.29
CA THR A 44 -9.63 6.59 17.88
C THR A 44 -10.83 7.41 18.37
N SER A 45 -11.84 6.80 19.00
CA SER A 45 -13.05 7.51 19.46
C SER A 45 -12.94 8.19 20.84
N GLU A 46 -11.84 7.99 21.57
CA GLU A 46 -11.62 8.56 22.90
C GLU A 46 -10.35 9.42 22.95
N GLN A 47 -10.38 10.69 22.48
CA GLN A 47 -9.39 11.70 22.86
C GLN A 47 -9.74 13.10 22.32
N ASP A 48 -10.41 13.92 23.14
CA ASP A 48 -10.46 15.39 22.99
C ASP A 48 -9.20 16.01 23.63
N PRO A 49 -8.42 16.88 22.95
CA PRO A 49 -7.29 17.54 23.56
C PRO A 49 -7.58 19.02 23.92
N ALA A 50 -7.37 19.36 25.20
CA ALA A 50 -7.30 20.73 25.68
C ALA A 50 -5.96 21.41 25.30
N THR A 51 -6.03 22.69 24.93
CA THR A 51 -4.95 23.55 24.41
C THR A 51 -4.29 24.39 25.52
N VAL A 52 -2.95 24.53 25.56
CA VAL A 52 -2.19 25.71 26.09
C VAL A 52 -0.78 25.80 25.42
N PRO A 53 -0.17 26.99 25.17
CA PRO A 53 0.85 27.20 24.13
C PRO A 53 2.29 27.49 24.60
N GLY A 54 3.25 27.24 23.68
CA GLY A 54 4.33 28.13 23.21
C GLY A 54 5.57 28.41 24.10
N ASN A 55 6.78 28.17 23.56
CA ASN A 55 7.76 29.26 23.29
C ASN A 55 8.94 28.82 22.39
N GLU A 56 9.37 29.72 21.51
CA GLU A 56 10.50 29.61 20.57
C GLU A 56 11.83 30.05 21.21
N THR A 57 12.97 29.56 20.70
CA THR A 57 14.21 30.36 20.59
C THR A 57 15.12 29.80 19.49
N THR A 58 15.55 30.71 18.63
CA THR A 58 16.41 30.59 17.44
C THR A 58 17.92 30.54 17.75
N ALA A 59 18.71 29.82 16.94
CA ALA A 59 20.12 30.16 16.69
C ALA A 59 20.63 29.61 15.34
N SER A 60 21.27 30.48 14.55
CA SER A 60 21.78 30.22 13.20
C SER A 60 23.27 29.81 13.19
N ALA A 61 23.69 28.94 12.27
CA ALA A 61 25.08 28.84 11.83
C ALA A 61 25.19 28.24 10.40
N SER A 62 25.98 28.89 9.55
CA SER A 62 26.21 28.57 8.13
C SER A 62 27.17 27.39 7.89
N PRO A 63 27.25 26.79 6.68
CA PRO A 63 27.71 25.41 6.55
C PRO A 63 29.02 25.12 5.81
N SER A 64 29.51 23.89 6.02
CA SER A 64 30.76 23.28 5.51
C SER A 64 30.43 22.20 4.43
N PRO A 65 31.36 21.80 3.53
CA PRO A 65 31.08 21.22 2.21
C PRO A 65 30.62 19.74 2.18
N ALA A 66 30.24 19.17 3.32
CA ALA A 66 29.42 17.94 3.42
C ALA A 66 27.91 18.22 3.25
N MET A 67 27.56 19.48 2.99
CA MET A 67 26.19 19.98 2.90
C MET A 67 25.50 19.63 1.58
N GLU A 68 26.20 19.64 0.43
CA GLU A 68 25.55 19.55 -0.89
C GLU A 68 24.85 18.20 -1.18
N VAL A 69 25.28 17.09 -0.55
CA VAL A 69 24.62 15.78 -0.70
C VAL A 69 23.45 15.62 0.29
N ARG A 70 23.57 16.20 1.49
CA ARG A 70 22.50 16.28 2.50
C ARG A 70 21.37 17.19 2.03
N ASP A 71 21.70 18.27 1.33
CA ASP A 71 20.75 19.26 0.85
C ASP A 71 19.74 18.67 -0.14
N ASN A 72 20.09 17.67 -0.95
CA ASN A 72 19.12 17.11 -1.90
C ASN A 72 18.04 16.22 -1.24
N ALA A 73 18.40 15.41 -0.24
CA ALA A 73 17.43 14.57 0.48
C ALA A 73 16.62 15.39 1.50
N VAL A 74 17.27 16.32 2.21
CA VAL A 74 16.63 17.26 3.14
C VAL A 74 15.74 18.24 2.40
N ALA A 75 16.19 18.85 1.28
CA ALA A 75 15.35 19.74 0.49
C ALA A 75 14.17 19.02 -0.15
N TYR A 76 14.28 17.73 -0.47
CA TYR A 76 13.15 16.96 -0.94
C TYR A 76 12.10 16.78 0.18
N LEU A 77 12.49 16.31 1.38
CA LEU A 77 11.56 16.14 2.51
C LEU A 77 10.97 17.46 3.02
N LEU A 78 11.74 18.56 2.98
CA LEU A 78 11.27 19.90 3.34
C LEU A 78 10.40 20.57 2.26
N LYS A 79 10.46 20.11 1.00
CA LYS A 79 9.62 20.64 -0.11
C LYS A 79 8.37 19.80 -0.39
N SER A 80 8.25 18.59 0.18
CA SER A 80 7.16 17.66 -0.12
C SER A 80 5.98 17.74 0.86
N VAL A 81 5.39 18.92 1.02
CA VAL A 81 3.97 19.06 1.36
C VAL A 81 3.27 19.56 0.10
N PRO A 82 2.43 18.76 -0.59
CA PRO A 82 1.71 19.27 -1.73
C PRO A 82 0.64 20.26 -1.25
N ALA A 83 0.70 21.49 -1.75
CA ALA A 83 -0.47 22.35 -1.86
C ALA A 83 -1.51 21.67 -2.79
N PRO A 84 -2.82 21.87 -2.60
CA PRO A 84 -3.85 21.21 -3.41
C PRO A 84 -3.62 21.50 -4.90
N ALA A 85 -3.56 20.42 -5.69
CA ALA A 85 -3.28 20.50 -7.12
C ALA A 85 -4.44 21.20 -7.88
N PRO A 86 -4.17 22.16 -8.79
CA PRO A 86 -5.19 22.70 -9.66
C PRO A 86 -5.58 21.70 -10.76
N ALA A 87 -6.83 21.84 -11.23
CA ALA A 87 -7.52 20.95 -12.16
C ALA A 87 -6.71 20.60 -13.44
N ALA A 88 -6.82 19.33 -13.84
CA ALA A 88 -6.11 18.70 -14.94
C ALA A 88 -6.33 19.37 -16.31
N ALA A 89 -5.21 19.69 -16.97
CA ALA A 89 -5.12 19.95 -18.41
C ALA A 89 -5.02 18.63 -19.21
N PRO A 90 -5.45 18.60 -20.49
CA PRO A 90 -5.52 17.37 -21.29
C PRO A 90 -4.12 16.78 -21.60
N PRO A 91 -4.04 15.46 -21.88
CA PRO A 91 -2.77 14.72 -21.92
C PRO A 91 -1.96 15.08 -23.17
N GLN A 92 -0.83 15.77 -22.97
CA GLN A 92 0.22 15.88 -23.97
C GLN A 92 1.10 14.62 -23.93
N GLN A 93 1.28 14.00 -25.09
CA GLN A 93 2.04 12.77 -25.31
C GLN A 93 3.42 12.82 -24.63
N ALA A 94 3.61 11.97 -23.62
CA ALA A 94 4.85 11.83 -22.89
C ALA A 94 5.95 11.27 -23.80
N ARG A 95 6.91 12.12 -24.14
CA ARG A 95 8.19 11.71 -24.75
C ARG A 95 8.88 10.72 -23.82
N LYS A 96 9.29 9.56 -24.36
CA LYS A 96 10.10 8.54 -23.66
C LYS A 96 11.30 9.22 -22.96
N ARG A 97 11.25 9.32 -21.63
CA ARG A 97 12.40 9.72 -20.82
C ARG A 97 13.29 8.49 -20.66
N THR A 98 14.49 8.57 -21.22
CA THR A 98 15.55 7.58 -21.11
C THR A 98 15.87 7.30 -19.64
N ALA A 99 15.69 6.04 -19.22
CA ALA A 99 16.18 5.52 -17.95
C ALA A 99 17.70 5.77 -17.83
N PRO A 100 18.23 6.10 -16.65
CA PRO A 100 19.67 6.12 -16.45
C PRO A 100 20.22 4.70 -16.62
N ARG A 101 21.00 4.49 -17.69
CA ARG A 101 21.83 3.29 -17.85
C ARG A 101 22.93 3.31 -16.81
N THR A 102 23.17 2.22 -16.07
CA THR A 102 24.53 1.95 -15.58
C THR A 102 24.82 0.47 -15.41
N VAL A 103 25.76 0.00 -16.22
CA VAL A 103 26.50 -1.24 -16.04
C VAL A 103 27.53 -0.98 -14.93
N GLY A 104 27.46 -1.69 -13.80
CA GLY A 104 28.45 -1.61 -12.70
C GLY A 104 27.97 -0.89 -11.43
N THR A 105 26.66 -0.94 -11.17
CA THR A 105 25.82 -0.01 -10.41
C THR A 105 26.19 0.14 -8.93
N ARG A 106 27.04 1.12 -8.62
CA ARG A 106 27.03 1.80 -7.32
C ARG A 106 25.94 2.85 -7.35
N VAL A 107 25.12 2.87 -6.30
CA VAL A 107 24.06 3.84 -6.07
C VAL A 107 24.37 4.53 -4.75
N SER A 108 24.11 5.83 -4.67
CA SER A 108 24.39 6.65 -3.48
C SER A 108 23.33 7.72 -3.30
N GLY A 109 23.11 8.16 -2.06
CA GLY A 109 22.26 9.30 -1.74
C GLY A 109 20.78 9.08 -2.06
N GLN A 110 20.30 7.84 -2.08
CA GLN A 110 18.93 7.52 -2.44
C GLN A 110 17.98 7.68 -1.25
N PRO A 111 16.93 8.51 -1.37
CA PRO A 111 15.87 8.59 -0.38
C PRO A 111 15.21 7.23 -0.21
N ALA A 112 15.13 6.78 1.03
CA ALA A 112 14.62 5.46 1.36
C ALA A 112 13.94 5.39 2.74
N PHE A 113 13.09 4.40 2.91
CA PHE A 113 12.54 3.97 4.19
C PHE A 113 12.74 2.47 4.36
N VAL A 114 13.04 2.04 5.59
CA VAL A 114 13.02 0.61 5.93
C VAL A 114 11.57 0.15 5.99
N LEU A 115 11.21 -0.83 5.15
CA LEU A 115 9.92 -1.51 5.21
C LEU A 115 9.97 -2.65 6.22
N HIS A 116 11.03 -3.45 6.15
CA HIS A 116 11.22 -4.60 7.01
C HIS A 116 12.70 -5.00 7.11
N SER A 117 13.07 -5.69 8.20
CA SER A 117 14.42 -6.21 8.39
C SER A 117 14.41 -7.61 9.00
N TYR A 118 15.28 -8.49 8.49
CA TYR A 118 15.43 -9.86 8.97
C TYR A 118 16.88 -10.11 9.41
N PRO A 119 17.13 -10.83 10.52
CA PRO A 119 18.46 -11.30 10.88
C PRO A 119 19.09 -12.12 9.76
N TYR A 120 20.33 -11.80 9.38
CA TYR A 120 21.07 -12.53 8.35
C TYR A 120 22.51 -12.80 8.78
N LYS A 121 22.87 -14.07 8.91
CA LYS A 121 24.14 -14.49 9.52
C LYS A 121 24.28 -13.92 10.95
N GLU A 122 25.46 -14.10 11.53
CA GLU A 122 25.72 -13.71 12.92
C GLU A 122 25.59 -12.19 13.14
N THR A 123 26.18 -11.38 12.25
CA THR A 123 26.33 -9.93 12.46
C THR A 123 25.60 -9.05 11.44
N SER A 124 24.86 -9.59 10.48
CA SER A 124 24.26 -8.82 9.39
C SER A 124 22.72 -8.84 9.42
N LEU A 125 22.11 -7.96 8.65
CA LEU A 125 20.66 -7.93 8.39
C LEU A 125 20.42 -7.99 6.88
N ILE A 126 19.30 -8.58 6.48
CA ILE A 126 18.66 -8.26 5.20
C ILE A 126 17.63 -7.17 5.50
N VAL A 127 17.67 -6.08 4.75
CA VAL A 127 16.70 -4.97 4.85
C VAL A 127 15.98 -4.80 3.52
N GLU A 128 14.65 -4.76 3.59
CA GLU A 128 13.78 -4.38 2.49
C GLU A 128 13.56 -2.87 2.60
N LEU A 129 14.01 -2.13 1.59
CA LEU A 129 13.84 -0.68 1.53
C LEU A 129 12.81 -0.32 0.45
N LEU A 130 11.94 0.63 0.77
CA LEU A 130 11.27 1.41 -0.26
C LEU A 130 12.19 2.57 -0.62
N THR A 131 12.60 2.66 -1.88
CA THR A 131 13.44 3.73 -2.39
C THR A 131 12.69 4.52 -3.45
N ARG A 132 12.95 5.82 -3.54
CA ARG A 132 12.19 6.69 -4.43
C ARG A 132 12.38 6.34 -5.90
N ASP A 133 13.63 6.19 -6.33
CA ASP A 133 13.96 6.08 -7.76
C ASP A 133 14.25 4.63 -8.21
N PHE A 134 14.32 3.68 -7.27
CA PHE A 134 14.58 2.25 -7.56
C PHE A 134 13.50 1.32 -7.01
N GLY A 135 12.43 1.86 -6.40
CA GLY A 135 11.34 1.05 -5.88
C GLY A 135 11.72 0.23 -4.66
N ARG A 136 11.10 -0.93 -4.51
CA ARG A 136 11.41 -1.86 -3.42
C ARG A 136 12.71 -2.63 -3.72
N VAL A 137 13.71 -2.50 -2.85
CA VAL A 137 15.01 -3.17 -3.01
C VAL A 137 15.41 -3.93 -1.76
N ALA A 138 16.02 -5.11 -1.95
CA ALA A 138 16.54 -5.94 -0.86
C ALA A 138 18.06 -5.78 -0.74
N LEU A 139 18.54 -5.38 0.45
CA LEU A 139 19.95 -5.11 0.70
C LEU A 139 20.48 -5.90 1.90
N ILE A 140 21.73 -6.35 1.83
CA ILE A 140 22.48 -6.89 2.97
C ILE A 140 23.19 -5.74 3.66
N ALA A 141 22.82 -5.49 4.92
CA ALA A 141 23.51 -4.59 5.82
C ALA A 141 24.56 -5.37 6.63
N LYS A 142 25.79 -5.42 6.11
CA LYS A 142 26.89 -6.19 6.71
C LYS A 142 27.32 -5.59 8.04
N GLY A 143 27.41 -6.42 9.08
CA GLY A 143 27.85 -5.96 10.40
C GLY A 143 26.86 -5.07 11.15
N ALA A 144 25.64 -4.87 10.62
CA ALA A 144 24.61 -4.00 11.21
C ALA A 144 24.24 -4.36 12.66
N LYS A 145 24.42 -5.61 13.08
CA LYS A 145 24.14 -6.05 14.46
C LYS A 145 25.27 -5.76 15.45
N ARG A 146 26.46 -5.35 14.99
CA ARG A 146 27.62 -5.09 15.87
C ARG A 146 27.35 -3.88 16.77
N PRO A 147 27.79 -3.89 18.05
CA PRO A 147 27.52 -2.81 18.99
C PRO A 147 27.89 -1.40 18.51
N HIS A 148 29.02 -1.27 17.78
CA HIS A 148 29.53 0.01 17.27
C HIS A 148 29.21 0.24 15.78
N SER A 149 28.27 -0.50 15.20
CA SER A 149 27.90 -0.31 13.80
C SER A 149 27.07 0.97 13.62
N GLN A 150 27.51 1.85 12.73
CA GLN A 150 26.74 3.04 12.34
C GLN A 150 25.35 2.68 11.78
N LEU A 151 25.24 1.51 11.13
CA LEU A 151 23.97 1.03 10.58
C LEU A 151 22.96 0.58 11.66
N ARG A 152 23.40 0.32 12.90
CA ARG A 152 22.54 -0.28 13.93
C ARG A 152 21.44 0.68 14.40
N GLY A 153 21.76 1.97 14.51
CA GLY A 153 20.83 2.99 15.01
C GLY A 153 19.89 3.55 13.95
N VAL A 154 20.32 3.55 12.68
CA VAL A 154 19.60 4.22 11.58
C VAL A 154 18.66 3.30 10.81
N LEU A 155 18.85 1.98 10.83
CA LEU A 155 18.00 1.02 10.11
C LEU A 155 16.69 0.70 10.87
N GLN A 156 15.96 1.74 11.25
CA GLN A 156 14.65 1.64 11.89
C GLN A 156 13.53 1.96 10.88
N THR A 157 12.36 1.36 11.09
CA THR A 157 11.16 1.66 10.28
C THR A 157 10.69 3.09 10.49
N PHE A 158 10.02 3.65 9.48
CA PHE A 158 9.43 5.01 9.49
C PHE A 158 10.41 6.17 9.61
N GLN A 159 11.72 5.91 9.57
CA GLN A 159 12.74 6.95 9.51
C GLN A 159 13.14 7.23 8.06
N PRO A 160 13.21 8.50 7.65
CA PRO A 160 13.72 8.87 6.34
C PRO A 160 15.24 8.70 6.31
N LEU A 161 15.71 7.94 5.32
CA LEU A 161 17.13 7.63 5.12
C LEU A 161 17.62 8.13 3.77
N SER A 162 18.89 8.51 3.73
CA SER A 162 19.69 8.60 2.52
C SER A 162 20.56 7.35 2.49
N THR A 163 20.44 6.56 1.43
CA THR A 163 21.08 5.23 1.36
C THR A 163 21.91 5.05 0.11
N GLY A 164 22.97 4.26 0.24
CA GLY A 164 23.83 3.85 -0.87
C GLY A 164 24.02 2.34 -0.86
N TRP A 165 24.16 1.76 -2.05
CA TRP A 165 24.41 0.33 -2.21
C TRP A 165 25.20 0.01 -3.46
N THR A 166 25.71 -1.22 -3.51
CA THR A 166 26.44 -1.77 -4.65
C THR A 166 25.97 -3.18 -4.95
N GLY A 167 26.02 -3.55 -6.23
CA GLY A 167 25.71 -4.90 -6.69
C GLY A 167 24.73 -4.91 -7.86
N LYS A 168 24.75 -6.00 -8.61
CA LYS A 168 23.88 -6.21 -9.79
C LYS A 168 22.82 -7.28 -9.56
N ASN A 169 22.92 -8.02 -8.46
CA ASN A 169 21.99 -9.09 -8.12
C ASN A 169 20.72 -8.50 -7.48
N GLU A 170 19.70 -9.32 -7.32
CA GLU A 170 18.46 -8.95 -6.61
C GLU A 170 18.72 -8.57 -5.14
N LEU A 171 19.65 -9.29 -4.50
CA LEU A 171 20.12 -8.98 -3.16
C LEU A 171 21.47 -8.25 -3.25
N ARG A 172 21.47 -6.95 -2.96
CA ARG A 172 22.65 -6.06 -3.09
C ARG A 172 23.29 -5.80 -1.73
N THR A 173 24.43 -5.13 -1.68
CA THR A 173 25.09 -4.77 -0.40
C THR A 173 24.88 -3.30 -0.09
N LEU A 174 24.29 -3.01 1.07
CA LEU A 174 24.18 -1.66 1.61
C LEU A 174 25.58 -1.14 1.95
N THR A 175 25.96 0.02 1.41
CA THR A 175 27.26 0.66 1.67
C THR A 175 27.17 1.74 2.73
N ASP A 176 26.06 2.49 2.75
CA ASP A 176 25.82 3.58 3.69
C ASP A 176 24.32 3.77 3.91
N ALA A 177 23.97 4.28 5.08
CA ALA A 177 22.64 4.73 5.43
C ALA A 177 22.78 5.87 6.45
N ASP A 178 22.24 7.04 6.11
CA ASP A 178 22.25 8.22 6.96
C ASP A 178 20.81 8.64 7.24
N TRP A 179 20.51 8.92 8.51
CA TRP A 179 19.23 9.51 8.88
C TRP A 179 19.16 10.97 8.41
N VAL A 180 18.09 11.30 7.70
CA VAL A 180 17.90 12.63 7.08
C VAL A 180 17.13 13.58 8.00
N GLY A 181 16.38 13.06 8.98
CA GLY A 181 15.50 13.85 9.83
C GLY A 181 14.22 14.30 9.13
N GLY A 182 13.44 15.14 9.81
CA GLY A 182 12.29 15.83 9.22
C GLY A 182 10.92 15.16 9.40
N LEU A 183 10.85 13.93 9.94
CA LEU A 183 9.58 13.29 10.32
C LEU A 183 9.51 13.06 11.82
N LEU A 184 8.34 13.37 12.40
CA LEU A 184 8.00 13.00 13.77
C LEU A 184 7.85 11.47 13.87
N PRO A 185 8.21 10.87 15.02
CA PRO A 185 8.01 9.45 15.23
C PRO A 185 6.51 9.11 15.25
N LEU A 186 6.16 7.92 14.74
CA LEU A 186 4.81 7.39 14.90
C LEU A 186 4.63 6.80 16.30
N GLU A 187 3.49 7.06 16.91
CA GLU A 187 3.15 6.56 18.24
C GLU A 187 1.78 5.88 18.24
N LYS A 188 1.53 5.00 19.22
CA LYS A 188 0.23 4.37 19.49
C LYS A 188 -0.39 3.76 18.20
N THR A 189 -1.62 4.13 17.88
CA THR A 189 -2.37 3.66 16.70
C THR A 189 -1.70 4.04 15.38
N ALA A 190 -1.04 5.20 15.30
CA ALA A 190 -0.33 5.63 14.10
C ALA A 190 0.83 4.68 13.76
N LEU A 191 1.49 4.12 14.78
CA LEU A 191 2.55 3.13 14.59
C LEU A 191 2.02 1.84 13.94
N LEU A 192 0.86 1.36 14.39
CA LEU A 192 0.18 0.19 13.82
C LEU A 192 -0.25 0.46 12.37
N CYS A 193 -0.76 1.66 12.09
CA CYS A 193 -1.06 2.11 10.74
C CYS A 193 0.19 2.10 9.85
N GLY A 194 1.32 2.60 10.34
CA GLY A 194 2.59 2.53 9.62
C GLY A 194 2.99 1.10 9.24
N PHE A 195 2.86 0.14 10.16
CA PHE A 195 3.18 -1.26 9.87
C PHE A 195 2.23 -1.87 8.82
N TYR A 196 0.95 -1.51 8.85
CA TYR A 196 -0.01 -1.91 7.83
C TYR A 196 0.42 -1.43 6.44
N LEU A 197 0.85 -0.17 6.31
CA LEU A 197 1.37 0.39 5.06
C LEU A 197 2.62 -0.36 4.56
N ASN A 198 3.56 -0.63 5.46
CA ASN A 198 4.78 -1.38 5.11
C ASN A 198 4.45 -2.78 4.59
N GLU A 199 3.51 -3.46 5.25
CA GLU A 199 3.08 -4.79 4.86
C GLU A 199 2.42 -4.79 3.47
N LEU A 200 1.54 -3.82 3.19
CA LEU A 200 0.95 -3.65 1.87
C LEU A 200 2.03 -3.45 0.80
N LEU A 201 2.99 -2.57 1.05
CA LEU A 201 4.09 -2.31 0.10
C LEU A 201 4.94 -3.55 -0.15
N VAL A 202 5.26 -4.33 0.89
CA VAL A 202 6.02 -5.58 0.76
C VAL A 202 5.26 -6.64 -0.03
N LYS A 203 3.93 -6.68 0.08
CA LYS A 203 3.12 -7.68 -0.61
C LYS A 203 2.74 -7.30 -2.03
N LEU A 204 2.52 -6.02 -2.28
CA LEU A 204 1.90 -5.54 -3.51
C LEU A 204 2.89 -4.95 -4.51
N LEU A 205 4.06 -4.46 -4.08
CA LEU A 205 5.05 -3.92 -5.01
C LEU A 205 5.99 -4.99 -5.55
N ALA A 206 6.25 -4.97 -6.85
CA ALA A 206 7.37 -5.68 -7.43
C ALA A 206 8.71 -5.13 -6.90
N ARG A 207 9.75 -5.98 -6.89
CA ARG A 207 11.11 -5.51 -6.58
C ARG A 207 11.69 -4.77 -7.79
N ASP A 208 12.53 -3.79 -7.52
CA ASP A 208 13.23 -2.98 -8.53
C ASP A 208 12.30 -2.23 -9.51
N ASP A 209 11.03 -2.02 -9.13
CA ASP A 209 10.05 -1.24 -9.89
C ASP A 209 9.75 0.10 -9.20
N ALA A 210 10.11 1.20 -9.85
CA ALA A 210 10.14 2.51 -9.24
C ALA A 210 8.77 3.20 -9.31
N HIS A 211 8.24 3.58 -8.15
CA HIS A 211 7.02 4.38 -8.01
C HIS A 211 7.30 5.68 -7.22
N PRO A 212 7.92 6.71 -7.85
CA PRO A 212 8.26 7.94 -7.14
C PRO A 212 7.04 8.66 -6.56
N ALA A 213 5.90 8.67 -7.26
CA ALA A 213 4.68 9.29 -6.75
C ALA A 213 4.15 8.54 -5.52
N LEU A 214 4.17 7.21 -5.52
CA LEU A 214 3.79 6.41 -4.36
C LEU A 214 4.73 6.64 -3.18
N PHE A 215 6.03 6.80 -3.44
CA PHE A 215 7.00 7.18 -2.41
C PHE A 215 6.65 8.54 -1.79
N ASP A 216 6.35 9.54 -2.62
CA ASP A 216 5.92 10.87 -2.16
C ASP A 216 4.62 10.76 -1.31
N HIS A 217 3.65 9.93 -1.71
CA HIS A 217 2.44 9.63 -0.94
C HIS A 217 2.73 8.93 0.38
N TYR A 218 3.64 7.95 0.41
CA TYR A 218 4.05 7.26 1.63
C TYR A 218 4.62 8.25 2.66
N VAL A 219 5.51 9.15 2.23
CA VAL A 219 6.08 10.22 3.08
C VAL A 219 4.96 11.10 3.65
N SER A 220 4.05 11.57 2.78
CA SER A 220 2.92 12.41 3.19
C SER A 220 2.02 11.71 4.21
N THR A 221 1.74 10.43 4.00
CA THR A 221 0.94 9.59 4.89
C THR A 221 1.60 9.43 6.26
N LEU A 222 2.90 9.12 6.31
CA LEU A 222 3.63 9.03 7.57
C LEU A 222 3.58 10.37 8.33
N ASN A 223 3.76 11.48 7.62
CA ASN A 223 3.70 12.80 8.23
C ASN A 223 2.31 13.14 8.79
N GLN A 224 1.24 12.84 8.04
CA GLN A 224 -0.15 13.04 8.50
C GLN A 224 -0.46 12.19 9.74
N LEU A 225 -0.08 10.91 9.73
CA LEU A 225 -0.26 10.02 10.88
C LEU A 225 0.51 10.51 12.12
N ALA A 226 1.73 11.02 11.94
CA ALA A 226 2.53 11.56 13.04
C ALA A 226 1.94 12.86 13.63
N HIS A 227 1.13 13.59 12.87
CA HIS A 227 0.42 14.79 13.30
C HIS A 227 -1.03 14.51 13.75
N ASN A 228 -1.37 13.24 13.98
CA ASN A 228 -2.70 12.80 14.46
C ASN A 228 -3.86 13.12 13.51
N GLU A 229 -3.59 13.22 12.20
CA GLU A 229 -4.67 13.25 11.22
C GLU A 229 -5.48 11.94 11.27
N PRO A 230 -6.81 11.97 11.01
CA PRO A 230 -7.67 10.80 11.17
C PRO A 230 -7.20 9.59 10.36
N PRO A 231 -6.73 8.49 11.00
CA PRO A 231 -6.17 7.35 10.28
C PRO A 231 -7.09 6.76 9.20
N PRO A 232 -8.42 6.63 9.39
CA PRO A 232 -9.30 6.11 8.35
C PRO A 232 -9.18 6.90 7.03
N ILE A 233 -9.08 8.23 7.09
CA ILE A 233 -8.96 9.09 5.92
C ILE A 233 -7.57 8.94 5.28
N VAL A 234 -6.53 9.07 6.11
CA VAL A 234 -5.14 9.04 5.64
C VAL A 234 -4.80 7.71 4.97
N LEU A 235 -5.27 6.59 5.54
CA LEU A 235 -5.09 5.26 4.98
C LEU A 235 -5.81 5.10 3.64
N ARG A 236 -7.06 5.57 3.50
CA ARG A 236 -7.79 5.46 2.22
C ARG A 236 -7.12 6.22 1.08
N LYS A 237 -6.54 7.39 1.36
CA LYS A 237 -5.75 8.15 0.37
C LYS A 237 -4.55 7.34 -0.10
N PHE A 238 -3.79 6.78 0.83
CA PHE A 238 -2.62 5.97 0.49
C PHE A 238 -2.99 4.72 -0.30
N GLU A 239 -3.99 3.97 0.13
CA GLU A 239 -4.42 2.73 -0.54
C GLU A 239 -4.91 3.01 -1.96
N THR A 240 -5.64 4.10 -2.17
CA THR A 240 -6.08 4.54 -3.49
C THR A 240 -4.87 4.85 -4.38
N ALA A 241 -3.87 5.57 -3.84
CA ALA A 241 -2.63 5.85 -4.56
C ALA A 241 -1.85 4.55 -4.88
N LEU A 242 -1.77 3.61 -3.94
CA LEU A 242 -1.11 2.31 -4.13
C LEU A 242 -1.75 1.49 -5.24
N LEU A 243 -3.09 1.34 -5.23
CA LEU A 243 -3.80 0.57 -6.26
C LEU A 243 -3.69 1.23 -7.63
N LYS A 244 -3.68 2.57 -7.69
CA LYS A 244 -3.47 3.31 -8.93
C LYS A 244 -2.06 3.12 -9.50
N GLU A 245 -1.03 3.23 -8.66
CA GLU A 245 0.37 3.13 -9.07
C GLU A 245 0.78 1.70 -9.45
N THR A 246 0.16 0.69 -8.84
CA THR A 246 0.35 -0.72 -9.23
C THR A 246 -0.40 -1.11 -10.50
N GLY A 247 -1.17 -0.18 -11.09
CA GLY A 247 -1.95 -0.42 -12.31
C GLY A 247 -3.20 -1.29 -12.10
N VAL A 248 -3.58 -1.53 -10.85
CA VAL A 248 -4.69 -2.39 -10.45
C VAL A 248 -6.00 -1.61 -10.36
N ALA A 249 -5.97 -0.33 -9.99
CA ALA A 249 -7.17 0.50 -9.96
C ALA A 249 -7.54 1.02 -11.36
N ALA A 250 -8.64 0.52 -11.90
CA ALA A 250 -9.34 1.18 -12.99
C ALA A 250 -9.82 2.59 -12.57
N ASP A 251 -9.97 3.49 -13.54
CA ASP A 251 -10.45 4.85 -13.32
C ASP A 251 -11.82 4.86 -12.63
N LEU A 252 -11.85 5.20 -11.33
CA LEU A 252 -13.06 5.22 -10.51
C LEU A 252 -14.08 6.28 -10.98
N THR A 253 -13.71 7.17 -11.89
CA THR A 253 -14.61 8.20 -12.44
C THR A 253 -15.35 7.75 -13.70
N ARG A 254 -15.03 6.56 -14.24
CA ARG A 254 -15.62 6.06 -15.48
C ARG A 254 -16.33 4.73 -15.26
N CYS A 255 -17.53 4.64 -15.82
CA CYS A 255 -18.30 3.42 -15.80
C CYS A 255 -17.72 2.43 -16.83
N ALA A 256 -17.37 1.23 -16.38
CA ALA A 256 -16.83 0.14 -17.20
C ALA A 256 -17.78 -0.30 -18.33
N ASP A 257 -19.09 -0.33 -18.05
CA ASP A 257 -20.10 -0.81 -19.01
C ASP A 257 -20.40 0.25 -20.08
N THR A 258 -20.55 1.51 -19.68
CA THR A 258 -20.98 2.59 -20.61
C THR A 258 -19.83 3.44 -21.14
N ARG A 259 -18.64 3.34 -20.53
CA ARG A 259 -17.49 4.24 -20.70
C ARG A 259 -17.77 5.72 -20.37
N GLY A 260 -18.99 6.04 -19.93
CA GLY A 260 -19.42 7.36 -19.49
C GLY A 260 -18.89 7.70 -18.10
N LYS A 261 -19.07 8.96 -17.68
CA LYS A 261 -18.72 9.40 -16.32
C LYS A 261 -19.61 8.71 -15.28
N VAL A 262 -19.02 8.35 -14.15
CA VAL A 262 -19.75 7.93 -12.96
C VAL A 262 -20.69 9.06 -12.52
N LYS A 263 -21.94 8.70 -12.25
CA LYS A 263 -23.00 9.60 -11.81
C LYS A 263 -23.16 9.50 -10.30
N ALA A 264 -23.11 10.63 -9.60
CA ALA A 264 -23.12 10.68 -8.13
C ALA A 264 -24.32 9.94 -7.48
N ALA A 265 -25.50 10.06 -8.08
CA ALA A 265 -26.75 9.50 -7.56
C ALA A 265 -26.96 8.00 -7.85
N VAL A 266 -26.06 7.35 -8.59
CA VAL A 266 -26.20 5.93 -8.96
C VAL A 266 -25.37 5.06 -8.00
N GLN A 267 -25.86 3.85 -7.70
CA GLN A 267 -25.11 2.85 -6.93
C GLN A 267 -24.25 2.00 -7.88
N TYR A 268 -23.00 1.76 -7.47
CA TYR A 268 -22.01 1.00 -8.24
C TYR A 268 -21.46 -0.16 -7.43
N VAL A 269 -21.03 -1.17 -8.15
CA VAL A 269 -20.05 -2.16 -7.69
C VAL A 269 -18.79 -1.93 -8.51
N VAL A 270 -17.63 -2.07 -7.88
CA VAL A 270 -16.34 -1.93 -8.57
C VAL A 270 -15.77 -3.31 -8.83
N ASP A 271 -15.69 -3.65 -10.10
CA ASP A 271 -14.93 -4.81 -10.54
C ASP A 271 -13.43 -4.49 -10.42
N PRO A 272 -12.61 -5.33 -9.77
CA PRO A 272 -11.20 -5.04 -9.57
C PRO A 272 -10.41 -4.81 -10.86
N GLU A 273 -10.75 -5.51 -11.95
CA GLU A 273 -10.02 -5.42 -13.22
C GLU A 273 -10.63 -4.37 -14.17
N ARG A 274 -11.94 -4.19 -14.10
CA ARG A 274 -12.69 -3.38 -15.08
C ARG A 274 -13.12 -2.01 -14.56
N GLY A 275 -13.22 -1.85 -13.25
CA GLY A 275 -13.67 -0.63 -12.58
C GLY A 275 -15.17 -0.57 -12.30
N PRO A 276 -15.71 0.64 -12.03
CA PRO A 276 -17.09 0.81 -11.59
C PRO A 276 -18.11 0.40 -12.64
N ARG A 277 -19.12 -0.38 -12.26
CA ARG A 277 -20.33 -0.62 -13.06
C ARG A 277 -21.58 -0.44 -12.18
N PRO A 278 -22.75 -0.11 -12.77
CA PRO A 278 -23.98 -0.03 -11.99
C PRO A 278 -24.22 -1.34 -11.24
N ALA A 279 -24.64 -1.20 -9.98
CA ALA A 279 -24.93 -2.35 -9.12
C ALA A 279 -26.15 -3.12 -9.66
N ARG A 280 -26.10 -4.44 -9.57
CA ARG A 280 -27.14 -5.41 -9.95
C ARG A 280 -27.59 -6.16 -8.72
N ASP A 281 -28.79 -6.72 -8.71
CA ASP A 281 -29.37 -7.30 -7.49
C ASP A 281 -28.61 -8.52 -6.96
N ASP A 282 -27.96 -9.27 -7.85
CA ASP A 282 -27.15 -10.46 -7.57
C ASP A 282 -25.70 -10.16 -7.12
N ASP A 283 -25.31 -8.88 -7.08
CA ASP A 283 -23.96 -8.50 -6.67
C ASP A 283 -23.69 -8.81 -5.19
N THR A 284 -22.58 -9.53 -4.95
CA THR A 284 -22.06 -9.84 -3.62
C THR A 284 -20.98 -8.86 -3.15
N ALA A 285 -20.36 -8.13 -4.09
CA ALA A 285 -19.35 -7.12 -3.79
C ALA A 285 -19.98 -5.86 -3.16
N PRO A 286 -19.21 -5.07 -2.39
CA PRO A 286 -19.74 -3.87 -1.73
C PRO A 286 -20.36 -2.88 -2.71
N ARG A 287 -21.55 -2.39 -2.38
CA ARG A 287 -22.23 -1.33 -3.12
C ARG A 287 -21.80 0.02 -2.60
N VAL A 288 -21.41 0.90 -3.50
CA VAL A 288 -20.98 2.26 -3.18
C VAL A 288 -21.72 3.27 -4.03
N ALA A 289 -22.02 4.45 -3.46
CA ALA A 289 -22.56 5.55 -4.21
C ALA A 289 -21.53 6.06 -5.22
N GLY A 290 -21.97 6.50 -6.39
CA GLY A 290 -21.11 7.17 -7.35
C GLY A 290 -20.48 8.43 -6.76
N LYS A 291 -21.15 9.09 -5.80
CA LYS A 291 -20.58 10.21 -5.03
C LYS A 291 -19.29 9.78 -4.32
N THR A 292 -19.32 8.68 -3.58
CA THR A 292 -18.15 8.12 -2.89
C THR A 292 -16.97 7.89 -3.84
N LEU A 293 -17.21 7.32 -5.02
CA LEU A 293 -16.15 7.11 -6.02
C LEU A 293 -15.52 8.41 -6.51
N LEU A 294 -16.35 9.43 -6.76
CA LEU A 294 -15.89 10.75 -7.18
C LEU A 294 -15.13 11.49 -6.06
N ASP A 295 -15.59 11.34 -4.83
CA ASP A 295 -14.99 11.93 -3.64
C ASP A 295 -13.62 11.29 -3.33
N MET A 296 -13.52 9.96 -3.42
CA MET A 296 -12.24 9.23 -3.33
C MET A 296 -11.24 9.72 -4.37
N GLN A 297 -11.66 9.94 -5.62
CA GLN A 297 -10.78 10.46 -6.67
C GLN A 297 -10.25 11.87 -6.37
N ARG A 298 -11.04 12.68 -5.66
CA ARG A 298 -10.66 14.04 -5.22
C ARG A 298 -9.94 14.07 -3.87
N GLU A 299 -9.78 12.91 -3.23
CA GLU A 299 -9.29 12.77 -1.86
C GLU A 299 -10.14 13.52 -0.81
N GLU A 300 -11.44 13.67 -1.07
CA GLU A 300 -12.41 14.39 -0.22
C GLU A 300 -13.19 13.40 0.66
N TYR A 301 -12.84 13.29 1.95
CA TYR A 301 -13.45 12.33 2.88
C TYR A 301 -14.30 13.00 3.97
N THR A 302 -14.82 14.19 3.73
CA THR A 302 -15.63 14.93 4.72
C THR A 302 -17.00 14.29 4.98
N ASP A 303 -17.51 13.51 4.04
CA ASP A 303 -18.80 12.82 4.16
C ASP A 303 -18.65 11.46 4.87
N PRO A 304 -19.34 11.21 6.01
CA PRO A 304 -19.30 9.93 6.70
C PRO A 304 -19.69 8.73 5.83
N ALA A 305 -20.63 8.91 4.90
CA ALA A 305 -21.00 7.84 3.97
C ALA A 305 -19.84 7.48 3.04
N THR A 306 -19.07 8.48 2.61
CA THR A 306 -17.86 8.27 1.79
C THR A 306 -16.80 7.53 2.58
N GLN A 307 -16.57 7.88 3.84
CA GLN A 307 -15.61 7.16 4.70
C GLN A 307 -16.01 5.69 4.88
N ALA A 308 -17.26 5.42 5.23
CA ALA A 308 -17.73 4.05 5.45
C ALA A 308 -17.68 3.20 4.16
N GLN A 309 -18.16 3.74 3.04
CA GLN A 309 -18.21 3.02 1.77
C GLN A 309 -16.81 2.82 1.16
N SER A 310 -15.94 3.82 1.23
CA SER A 310 -14.56 3.71 0.74
C SER A 310 -13.77 2.67 1.53
N LYS A 311 -13.96 2.57 2.84
CA LYS A 311 -13.38 1.50 3.68
C LYS A 311 -13.81 0.12 3.19
N GLN A 312 -15.11 -0.11 3.01
CA GLN A 312 -15.63 -1.40 2.54
C GLN A 312 -15.10 -1.74 1.14
N LEU A 313 -15.10 -0.77 0.23
CA LEU A 313 -14.61 -0.94 -1.12
C LEU A 313 -13.11 -1.26 -1.16
N MET A 314 -12.28 -0.47 -0.48
CA MET A 314 -10.83 -0.69 -0.47
C MET A 314 -10.47 -2.02 0.17
N ARG A 315 -11.18 -2.45 1.21
CA ARG A 315 -11.02 -3.79 1.78
C ARG A 315 -11.26 -4.88 0.73
N PHE A 316 -12.33 -4.77 -0.05
CA PHE A 316 -12.65 -5.72 -1.11
C PHE A 316 -11.57 -5.72 -2.20
N LEU A 317 -11.16 -4.54 -2.67
CA LEU A 317 -10.15 -4.41 -3.73
C LEU A 317 -8.76 -4.90 -3.29
N LEU A 318 -8.32 -4.56 -2.08
CA LEU A 318 -7.05 -5.04 -1.54
C LEU A 318 -7.08 -6.54 -1.28
N ALA A 319 -8.21 -7.09 -0.78
CA ALA A 319 -8.33 -8.53 -0.57
C ALA A 319 -8.22 -9.30 -1.89
N HIS A 320 -8.84 -8.79 -2.97
CA HIS A 320 -8.69 -9.36 -4.29
C HIS A 320 -7.22 -9.33 -4.74
N GLN A 321 -6.54 -8.19 -4.59
CA GLN A 321 -5.14 -8.05 -5.00
C GLN A 321 -4.17 -8.92 -4.18
N LEU A 322 -4.47 -9.13 -2.91
CA LEU A 322 -3.69 -10.00 -2.02
C LEU A 322 -3.89 -11.49 -2.32
N ASN A 323 -4.87 -11.88 -3.16
CA ASN A 323 -5.13 -13.26 -3.55
C ASN A 323 -5.18 -14.26 -2.37
N GLY A 324 -5.81 -13.85 -1.26
CA GLY A 324 -5.93 -14.66 -0.06
C GLY A 324 -4.73 -14.63 0.90
N ALA A 325 -3.68 -13.86 0.62
CA ALA A 325 -2.59 -13.66 1.58
C ALA A 325 -3.06 -12.82 2.80
N PRO A 326 -3.07 -13.38 4.03
CA PRO A 326 -3.55 -12.67 5.21
C PRO A 326 -2.58 -11.55 5.58
N LEU A 327 -3.07 -10.43 6.11
CA LEU A 327 -2.22 -9.38 6.67
C LEU A 327 -1.87 -9.70 8.12
N ASN A 328 -0.58 -9.84 8.43
CA ASN A 328 -0.05 -10.13 9.74
C ASN A 328 -0.28 -8.97 10.72
N THR A 329 -0.22 -7.73 10.24
CA THR A 329 -0.50 -6.54 11.06
C THR A 329 -1.93 -6.57 11.59
N ARG A 330 -2.87 -7.11 10.79
CA ARG A 330 -4.25 -7.33 11.23
C ARG A 330 -4.31 -8.34 12.38
N GLN A 331 -3.58 -9.45 12.30
CA GLN A 331 -3.58 -10.45 13.37
C GLN A 331 -3.03 -9.86 14.67
N ILE A 332 -1.92 -9.11 14.59
CA ILE A 332 -1.32 -8.44 15.76
C ILE A 332 -2.28 -7.44 16.39
N LEU A 333 -3.03 -6.67 15.60
CA LEU A 333 -4.07 -5.76 16.09
C LEU A 333 -5.19 -6.49 16.83
N ILE A 334 -5.65 -7.62 16.29
CA ILE A 334 -6.68 -8.46 16.93
C ILE A 334 -6.14 -9.00 18.26
N ASP A 335 -4.92 -9.54 18.27
CA ASP A 335 -4.30 -10.13 19.46
C ASP A 335 -4.07 -9.08 20.57
N LEU A 336 -3.70 -7.84 20.20
CA LEU A 336 -3.51 -6.73 21.15
C LEU A 336 -4.82 -6.21 21.75
N MET A 337 -5.95 -6.34 21.05
CA MET A 337 -7.27 -5.96 21.58
C MET A 337 -7.91 -7.02 22.48
N GLN A 338 -7.45 -8.27 22.39
CA GLN A 338 -7.94 -9.38 23.19
C GLN A 338 -7.23 -9.48 24.56
N LEU A 339 -6.27 -8.61 24.83
CA LEU A 339 -5.53 -8.46 26.10
C LEU A 339 -6.15 -7.39 27.00
#